data_AF-A0A0S8IUY7-F1
#
_entry.id   AF-A0A0S8IUY7-F1
#
_cell.length_a   1.000
_cell.length_b   1.000
_cell.length_c   1.000
_cell.angle_alpha   90.00
_cell.angle_beta   90.00
_cell.angle_gamma   90.00
#
_symmetry.space_group_name_H-M   'P 1'
#
loop_
_entity.id
_entity.type
_entity.pdbx_description
1 polymer ?
#
loop_
_entity_poly.entity_id
_entity_poly.type
_entity_poly.pdbx_seq_one_letter_code
_entity_poly.pdbx_strand_id
1 'polypeptide(L)'
;MFKKKKEKAKREKKSALTVLREYIESFGIALILALIIKCSVVEAYKIPSGSMEDTLLIGDFLLANKFIYGAKIPLLPVHLPAFREPKPGDIVIFKYPRNPKVNYIKRCVAVEGQTVQIINKVLYVDGERFPDLPFSKYTDQRTRSPGRDPRDNFGPYKVPKGHLFMMGDNRDNSADSRYWGSLPRELVLGKAMIIHWSWSPDPNAPIITRKDLLSVPKNIGYNILHFPTRVRWNRLLNIIR
;
A
#
# COMPACT_ATOMS: atom_id res chain seq x y z
N MET A 1 5.66 39.12 -58.52
CA MET A 1 5.74 39.29 -57.04
C MET A 1 4.80 38.36 -56.25
N PHE A 2 3.56 38.09 -56.69
CA PHE A 2 2.57 37.30 -55.93
C PHE A 2 2.91 35.80 -55.72
N LYS A 3 3.60 35.15 -56.68
CA LYS A 3 4.00 33.73 -56.58
C LYS A 3 4.99 33.47 -55.42
N LYS A 4 6.00 34.32 -55.26
CA LYS A 4 6.99 34.28 -54.17
C LYS A 4 6.36 34.49 -52.78
N LYS A 5 5.37 35.39 -52.65
CA LYS A 5 4.62 35.59 -51.39
C LYS A 5 3.80 34.35 -51.02
N LYS A 6 3.12 33.71 -51.99
CA LYS A 6 2.37 32.46 -51.77
C LYS A 6 3.27 31.30 -51.37
N GLU A 7 4.43 31.14 -52.01
CA GLU A 7 5.41 30.11 -51.65
C GLU A 7 6.03 30.31 -50.27
N LYS A 8 6.36 31.56 -49.90
CA LYS A 8 6.88 31.90 -48.58
C LYS A 8 5.86 31.57 -47.47
N ALA A 9 4.60 31.96 -47.65
CA ALA A 9 3.52 31.64 -46.72
C ALA A 9 3.25 30.12 -46.61
N LYS A 10 3.36 29.39 -47.73
CA LYS A 10 3.23 27.92 -47.74
C LYS A 10 4.38 27.25 -46.98
N ARG A 11 5.59 27.78 -47.10
CA ARG A 11 6.81 27.28 -46.44
C ARG A 11 6.81 27.59 -44.93
N GLU A 12 6.36 28.78 -44.53
CA GLU A 12 6.13 29.15 -43.13
C GLU A 12 5.04 28.29 -42.47
N LYS A 13 3.90 28.05 -43.15
CA LYS A 13 2.87 27.11 -42.65
C LYS A 13 3.40 25.69 -42.50
N LYS A 14 4.19 25.20 -43.46
CA LYS A 14 4.77 23.85 -43.41
C LYS A 14 5.77 23.73 -42.26
N SER A 15 6.57 24.77 -42.02
CA SER A 15 7.50 24.86 -40.88
C SER A 15 6.75 24.85 -39.54
N ALA A 16 5.70 25.68 -39.40
CA ALA A 16 4.88 25.71 -38.18
C ALA A 16 4.16 24.37 -37.91
N LEU A 17 3.69 23.67 -38.94
CA LEU A 17 3.08 22.35 -38.81
C LEU A 17 4.10 21.28 -38.36
N THR A 18 5.34 21.33 -38.88
CA THR A 18 6.41 20.42 -38.45
C THR A 18 6.78 20.67 -37.00
N VAL A 19 6.96 21.93 -36.61
CA VAL A 19 7.27 22.33 -35.23
C VAL A 19 6.14 21.89 -34.28
N LEU A 20 4.88 22.11 -34.64
CA LEU A 20 3.73 21.65 -33.86
C LEU A 20 3.72 20.12 -33.70
N ARG A 21 4.04 19.38 -34.77
CA ARG A 21 4.13 17.92 -34.73
C ARG A 21 5.24 17.44 -33.78
N GLU A 22 6.42 18.04 -33.83
CA GLU A 22 7.54 17.70 -32.93
C GLU A 22 7.19 17.94 -31.46
N TYR A 23 6.47 19.03 -31.16
CA TYR A 23 5.94 19.29 -29.82
C TYR A 23 4.90 18.26 -29.39
N ILE A 24 3.97 17.87 -30.27
CA ILE A 24 2.96 16.83 -29.97
C ILE A 24 3.63 15.47 -29.75
N GLU A 25 4.59 15.09 -30.57
CA GLU A 25 5.33 13.82 -30.43
C GLU A 25 6.12 13.79 -29.11
N SER A 26 6.83 14.87 -28.79
CA SER A 26 7.58 14.99 -27.52
C SER A 26 6.66 14.95 -26.30
N PHE A 27 5.53 15.66 -26.36
CA PHE A 27 4.52 15.62 -25.30
C PHE A 27 3.88 14.23 -25.18
N GLY A 28 3.61 13.56 -26.30
CA GLY A 28 3.10 12.20 -26.33
C GLY A 28 4.06 11.20 -25.68
N ILE A 29 5.36 11.28 -26.00
CA ILE A 29 6.40 10.43 -25.37
C ILE A 29 6.47 10.72 -23.87
N ALA A 30 6.51 12.00 -23.47
CA ALA A 30 6.54 12.37 -22.05
C ALA A 30 5.30 11.89 -21.30
N LEU A 31 4.12 11.97 -21.93
CA LEU A 31 2.87 11.45 -21.36
C LEU A 31 2.90 9.93 -21.23
N ILE A 32 3.38 9.20 -22.25
CA ILE A 32 3.55 7.74 -22.19
C ILE A 32 4.53 7.35 -21.09
N LEU A 33 5.68 8.01 -20.98
CA LEU A 33 6.65 7.77 -19.91
C LEU A 33 6.05 8.08 -18.53
N ALA A 34 5.33 9.20 -18.39
CA ALA A 34 4.64 9.54 -17.16
C ALA A 34 3.58 8.50 -16.81
N LEU A 35 2.83 7.98 -17.79
CA LEU A 35 1.87 6.90 -17.61
C LEU A 35 2.56 5.59 -17.25
N ILE A 36 3.69 5.22 -17.87
CA ILE A 36 4.47 4.02 -17.50
C ILE A 36 4.98 4.14 -16.06
N ILE A 37 5.49 5.31 -15.66
CA ILE A 37 5.96 5.56 -14.30
C ILE A 37 4.79 5.56 -13.31
N LYS A 38 3.62 6.10 -13.67
CA LYS A 38 2.45 6.14 -12.79
C LYS A 38 1.70 4.81 -12.72
N CYS A 39 1.67 4.08 -13.81
CA CYS A 39 1.23 2.70 -13.90
C CYS A 39 2.29 1.74 -13.37
N SER A 40 3.51 2.20 -13.06
CA SER A 40 4.64 1.32 -12.76
C SER A 40 4.28 0.26 -11.73
N VAL A 41 4.90 -0.90 -11.87
CA VAL A 41 4.48 -2.13 -11.17
C VAL A 41 4.55 -1.98 -9.67
N VAL A 42 5.38 -1.06 -9.24
CA VAL A 42 5.85 -0.95 -7.87
C VAL A 42 5.54 0.44 -7.35
N GLU A 43 4.74 0.52 -6.30
CA GLU A 43 4.54 1.73 -5.52
C GLU A 43 5.21 1.60 -4.15
N ALA A 44 5.80 2.72 -3.69
CA ALA A 44 6.46 2.79 -2.39
C ALA A 44 5.47 3.23 -1.30
N TYR A 45 5.45 2.50 -0.18
CA TYR A 45 4.60 2.78 0.98
C TYR A 45 5.45 2.83 2.25
N LYS A 46 5.11 3.72 3.19
CA LYS A 46 5.71 3.76 4.53
C LYS A 46 4.76 3.12 5.53
N ILE A 47 5.28 2.34 6.48
CA ILE A 47 4.52 1.73 7.58
C ILE A 47 4.50 2.66 8.80
N PRO A 48 3.33 3.21 9.18
CA PRO A 48 3.22 4.14 10.30
C PRO A 48 2.72 3.49 11.60
N SER A 49 2.22 2.24 11.56
CA SER A 49 1.54 1.60 12.69
C SER A 49 2.01 0.16 12.91
N GLY A 50 1.83 -0.33 14.14
CA GLY A 50 2.30 -1.65 14.58
C GLY A 50 1.33 -2.82 14.37
N SER A 51 0.24 -2.62 13.63
CA SER A 51 -0.81 -3.65 13.44
C SER A 51 -0.35 -4.90 12.67
N MET A 52 0.75 -4.79 11.94
CA MET A 52 1.40 -5.88 11.21
C MET A 52 2.80 -6.19 11.80
N GLU A 53 3.07 -5.79 13.05
CA GLU A 53 4.37 -6.01 13.69
C GLU A 53 4.84 -7.46 13.62
N ASP A 54 6.16 -7.64 13.72
CA ASP A 54 6.93 -8.86 13.49
C ASP A 54 7.03 -9.24 12.00
N THR A 55 5.97 -9.01 11.21
CA THR A 55 6.06 -9.01 9.73
C THR A 55 6.57 -7.67 9.21
N LEU A 56 5.92 -6.57 9.57
CA LEU A 56 6.16 -5.21 9.11
C LEU A 56 6.27 -4.27 10.32
N LEU A 57 7.43 -3.66 10.49
CA LEU A 57 7.71 -2.79 11.61
C LEU A 57 7.42 -1.33 11.25
N ILE A 58 7.09 -0.52 12.27
CA ILE A 58 7.00 0.93 12.11
C ILE A 58 8.34 1.45 11.58
N GLY A 59 8.27 2.25 10.51
CA GLY A 59 9.45 2.78 9.81
C GLY A 59 9.98 1.89 8.69
N ASP A 60 9.34 0.75 8.40
CA ASP A 60 9.57 0.03 7.15
C ASP A 60 9.01 0.81 5.94
N PHE A 61 9.70 0.71 4.81
CA PHE A 61 9.27 1.20 3.51
C PHE A 61 9.19 0.02 2.55
N LEU A 62 8.03 -0.11 1.92
CA LEU A 62 7.63 -1.28 1.16
C LEU A 62 7.47 -0.93 -0.31
N LEU A 63 7.85 -1.85 -1.17
CA LEU A 63 7.51 -1.89 -2.58
C LEU A 63 6.33 -2.85 -2.76
N ALA A 64 5.27 -2.36 -3.42
CA ALA A 64 4.03 -3.11 -3.60
C ALA A 64 3.69 -3.34 -5.07
N ASN A 65 3.29 -4.57 -5.42
CA ASN A 65 2.81 -4.92 -6.75
C ASN A 65 1.37 -4.45 -6.96
N LYS A 66 1.16 -3.48 -7.84
CA LYS A 66 -0.20 -3.01 -8.19
C LYS A 66 -0.88 -3.86 -9.27
N PHE A 67 -0.10 -4.43 -10.20
CA PHE A 67 -0.66 -5.14 -11.35
C PHE A 67 -1.27 -6.48 -10.98
N ILE A 68 -0.73 -7.14 -9.96
CA ILE A 68 -1.15 -8.50 -9.61
C ILE A 68 -2.67 -8.61 -9.40
N TYR A 69 -3.30 -7.54 -8.90
CA TYR A 69 -4.76 -7.44 -8.64
C TYR A 69 -5.49 -6.49 -9.60
N GLY A 70 -4.89 -6.12 -10.73
CA GLY A 70 -5.50 -5.24 -11.72
C GLY A 70 -5.36 -3.76 -11.38
N ALA A 71 -4.21 -3.18 -11.73
CA ALA A 71 -3.90 -1.78 -11.42
C ALA A 71 -4.87 -0.82 -12.13
N LYS A 72 -5.29 0.24 -11.43
CA LYS A 72 -6.08 1.33 -12.01
C LYS A 72 -5.22 2.15 -12.97
N ILE A 73 -5.71 2.38 -14.19
CA ILE A 73 -5.02 3.26 -15.14
C ILE A 73 -5.21 4.73 -14.70
N PRO A 74 -4.14 5.53 -14.58
CA PRO A 74 -4.26 6.96 -14.30
C PRO A 74 -5.16 7.65 -15.31
N LEU A 75 -5.96 8.61 -14.85
CA LEU A 75 -6.88 9.43 -15.66
C LEU A 75 -8.07 8.69 -16.27
N LEU A 76 -8.08 7.35 -16.28
CA LEU A 76 -9.18 6.57 -16.81
C LEU A 76 -9.94 5.84 -15.69
N PRO A 77 -11.25 5.57 -15.86
CA PRO A 77 -12.03 4.77 -14.91
C PRO A 77 -11.79 3.26 -15.06
N VAL A 78 -10.88 2.83 -15.94
CA VAL A 78 -10.63 1.42 -16.23
C VAL A 78 -9.49 0.84 -15.38
N HIS A 79 -9.59 -0.46 -15.10
CA HIS A 79 -8.54 -1.24 -14.45
C HIS A 79 -7.89 -2.15 -15.49
N LEU A 80 -6.59 -2.38 -15.34
CA LEU A 80 -5.91 -3.45 -16.06
C LEU A 80 -6.43 -4.81 -15.61
N PRO A 81 -6.39 -5.83 -16.48
CA PRO A 81 -6.78 -7.18 -16.09
C PRO A 81 -5.95 -7.65 -14.89
N ALA A 82 -6.62 -8.19 -13.88
CA ALA A 82 -5.95 -8.81 -12.75
C ALA A 82 -5.30 -10.12 -13.19
N PHE A 83 -4.03 -10.33 -12.83
CA PHE A 83 -3.36 -11.61 -13.09
C PHE A 83 -3.86 -12.72 -12.18
N ARG A 84 -4.27 -12.37 -10.96
CA ARG A 84 -4.93 -13.27 -10.02
C ARG A 84 -5.73 -12.48 -8.99
N GLU A 85 -6.58 -13.18 -8.25
CA GLU A 85 -7.26 -12.61 -7.10
C GLU A 85 -6.41 -12.70 -5.82
N PRO A 86 -6.62 -11.80 -4.83
CA PRO A 86 -6.06 -11.94 -3.50
C PRO A 86 -6.48 -13.27 -2.88
N LYS A 87 -5.53 -13.96 -2.25
CA LYS A 87 -5.77 -15.24 -1.58
C LYS A 87 -5.42 -15.17 -0.10
N PRO A 88 -5.95 -16.08 0.73
CA PRO A 88 -5.54 -16.18 2.12
C PRO A 88 -4.00 -16.26 2.25
N GLY A 89 -3.46 -15.52 3.21
CA GLY A 89 -2.03 -15.33 3.42
C GLY A 89 -1.45 -14.10 2.74
N ASP A 90 -2.06 -13.55 1.68
CA ASP A 90 -1.51 -12.34 1.03
C ASP A 90 -1.56 -11.12 1.94
N ILE A 91 -0.46 -10.36 1.98
CA ILE A 91 -0.43 -9.03 2.59
C ILE A 91 -0.86 -8.00 1.55
N VAL A 92 -2.03 -7.40 1.78
CA VAL A 92 -2.71 -6.55 0.82
C VAL A 92 -2.73 -5.11 1.33
N ILE A 93 -2.42 -4.19 0.42
CA ILE A 93 -2.58 -2.76 0.61
C ILE A 93 -3.90 -2.34 -0.03
N PHE A 94 -4.70 -1.57 0.70
CA PHE A 94 -6.04 -1.18 0.27
C PHE A 94 -6.45 0.16 0.86
N LYS A 95 -7.45 0.80 0.26
CA LYS A 95 -8.10 1.99 0.84
C LYS A 95 -9.03 1.56 1.97
N TYR A 96 -8.92 2.20 3.13
CA TYR A 96 -9.75 1.88 4.29
C TYR A 96 -11.25 2.09 3.96
N PRO A 97 -12.13 1.08 4.11
CA PRO A 97 -13.52 1.18 3.65
C PRO A 97 -14.33 2.31 4.25
N ARG A 98 -14.11 2.66 5.53
CA ARG A 98 -14.85 3.77 6.18
C ARG A 98 -14.25 5.14 5.87
N ASN A 99 -13.00 5.21 5.40
CA ASN A 99 -12.37 6.46 4.97
C ASN A 99 -11.32 6.18 3.88
N PRO A 100 -11.71 6.20 2.60
CA PRO A 100 -10.83 5.85 1.48
C PRO A 100 -9.65 6.81 1.23
N LYS A 101 -9.53 7.90 2.01
CA LYS A 101 -8.36 8.78 2.00
C LYS A 101 -7.15 8.17 2.71
N VAL A 102 -7.36 7.12 3.50
CA VAL A 102 -6.30 6.45 4.27
C VAL A 102 -6.07 5.06 3.70
N ASN A 103 -4.81 4.70 3.50
CA ASN A 103 -4.42 3.37 3.06
C ASN A 103 -4.09 2.48 4.26
N TYR A 104 -4.61 1.26 4.26
CA TYR A 104 -4.34 0.24 5.24
C TYR A 104 -3.56 -0.91 4.59
N ILE A 105 -2.82 -1.62 5.42
CA ILE A 105 -2.14 -2.87 5.07
C ILE A 105 -2.50 -3.92 6.10
N LYS A 106 -2.97 -5.08 5.63
CA LYS A 106 -3.40 -6.21 6.46
C LYS A 106 -3.18 -7.50 5.68
N ARG A 107 -3.25 -8.63 6.38
CA ARG A 107 -3.25 -9.96 5.77
C ARG A 107 -4.66 -10.39 5.42
N CYS A 108 -4.85 -10.90 4.20
CA CYS A 108 -6.07 -11.56 3.81
C CYS A 108 -6.12 -12.93 4.51
N VAL A 109 -7.18 -13.20 5.28
CA VAL A 109 -7.36 -14.49 5.97
C VAL A 109 -8.49 -15.32 5.36
N ALA A 110 -9.47 -14.67 4.75
CA ALA A 110 -10.55 -15.33 4.04
C ALA A 110 -10.99 -14.50 2.84
N VAL A 111 -11.55 -15.18 1.84
CA VAL A 111 -12.08 -14.58 0.60
C VAL A 111 -13.58 -14.83 0.50
N GLU A 112 -14.19 -14.34 -0.59
CA GLU A 112 -15.63 -14.48 -0.84
C GLU A 112 -16.16 -15.90 -0.60
N GLY A 113 -17.36 -15.98 -0.01
CA GLY A 113 -18.04 -17.24 0.26
C GLY A 113 -17.59 -17.96 1.52
N GLN A 114 -16.34 -17.75 1.97
CA GLN A 114 -15.82 -18.37 3.18
C GLN A 114 -16.44 -17.79 4.46
N THR A 115 -16.46 -18.56 5.53
CA THR A 115 -16.99 -18.16 6.84
C THR A 115 -15.86 -18.02 7.85
N VAL A 116 -15.75 -16.84 8.46
CA VAL A 116 -14.77 -16.54 9.49
C VAL A 116 -15.41 -16.64 10.87
N GLN A 117 -14.74 -17.32 11.79
CA GLN A 117 -15.09 -17.35 13.19
C GLN A 117 -13.83 -17.22 14.05
N ILE A 118 -13.93 -16.52 15.17
CA ILE A 118 -12.86 -16.45 16.16
C ILE A 118 -13.44 -16.91 17.48
N ILE A 119 -12.79 -17.87 18.13
CA ILE A 119 -13.17 -18.40 19.44
C ILE A 119 -11.94 -18.35 20.32
N ASN A 120 -12.00 -17.58 21.39
CA ASN A 120 -10.91 -17.42 22.35
C ASN A 120 -9.55 -17.17 21.67
N LYS A 121 -9.50 -16.15 20.80
CA LYS A 121 -8.35 -15.73 19.97
C LYS A 121 -8.00 -16.67 18.81
N VAL A 122 -8.51 -17.89 18.76
CA VAL A 122 -8.22 -18.83 17.67
C VAL A 122 -9.10 -18.52 16.47
N LEU A 123 -8.47 -18.32 15.30
CA LEU A 123 -9.15 -18.06 14.04
C LEU A 123 -9.52 -19.37 13.35
N TYR A 124 -10.77 -19.47 12.91
CA TYR A 124 -11.30 -20.54 12.09
C TYR A 124 -11.85 -19.97 10.79
N VAL A 125 -11.59 -20.65 9.68
CA VAL A 125 -12.12 -20.33 8.36
C VAL A 125 -12.79 -21.59 7.81
N ASP A 126 -14.06 -21.49 7.45
CA ASP A 126 -14.90 -22.62 7.02
C ASP A 126 -14.93 -23.78 8.04
N GLY A 127 -14.82 -23.45 9.33
CA GLY A 127 -14.78 -24.40 10.44
C GLY A 127 -13.40 -25.01 10.71
N GLU A 128 -12.43 -24.82 9.83
CA GLU A 128 -11.06 -25.30 10.02
C GLU A 128 -10.20 -24.26 10.73
N ARG A 129 -9.32 -24.70 11.64
CA ARG A 129 -8.39 -23.81 12.33
C ARG A 129 -7.43 -23.20 11.29
N PHE A 130 -7.44 -21.88 11.18
CA PHE A 130 -6.49 -21.17 10.33
C PHE A 130 -5.09 -21.31 10.93
N PRO A 131 -4.07 -21.70 10.14
CA PRO A 131 -2.73 -21.95 10.68
C PRO A 131 -2.15 -20.68 11.30
N ASP A 132 -1.46 -20.84 12.43
CA ASP A 132 -0.68 -19.76 13.01
C ASP A 132 0.48 -19.44 12.08
N LEU A 133 0.42 -18.26 11.47
CA LEU A 133 1.50 -17.79 10.61
C LEU A 133 2.69 -17.39 11.51
N PRO A 134 3.95 -17.59 11.05
CA PRO A 134 5.15 -17.42 11.89
C PRO A 134 5.28 -16.05 12.58
N PHE A 135 4.60 -15.03 12.05
CA PHE A 135 4.68 -13.65 12.51
C PHE A 135 3.36 -13.14 13.13
N SER A 136 2.32 -13.97 13.19
CA SER A 136 1.09 -13.62 13.91
C SER A 136 1.35 -13.70 15.41
N LYS A 137 1.02 -12.64 16.16
CA LYS A 137 1.21 -12.57 17.61
C LYS A 137 -0.04 -12.14 18.36
N TYR A 138 -0.12 -12.61 19.60
CA TYR A 138 -1.09 -12.18 20.61
C TYR A 138 -0.30 -11.58 21.77
N THR A 139 -0.48 -10.30 22.03
CA THR A 139 0.26 -9.57 23.07
C THR A 139 -0.47 -9.56 24.41
N ASP A 140 -1.78 -9.82 24.41
CA ASP A 140 -2.59 -9.92 25.62
C ASP A 140 -2.88 -11.39 25.93
N GLN A 141 -2.32 -11.87 27.04
CA GLN A 141 -2.51 -13.24 27.50
C GLN A 141 -3.95 -13.53 27.94
N ARG A 142 -4.74 -12.49 28.22
CA ARG A 142 -6.14 -12.64 28.65
C ARG A 142 -7.07 -12.70 27.46
N THR A 143 -8.05 -13.57 27.56
CA THR A 143 -9.17 -13.65 26.63
C THR A 143 -10.32 -12.78 27.12
N ARG A 144 -10.83 -11.90 26.26
CA ARG A 144 -12.01 -11.08 26.53
C ARG A 144 -13.27 -11.92 26.38
N SER A 145 -14.21 -11.73 27.30
CA SER A 145 -15.52 -12.38 27.24
C SER A 145 -16.24 -12.06 25.92
N PRO A 146 -16.96 -13.03 25.34
CA PRO A 146 -17.80 -12.80 24.17
C PRO A 146 -18.76 -11.61 24.34
N GLY A 147 -19.08 -10.92 23.25
CA GLY A 147 -20.05 -9.81 23.22
C GLY A 147 -19.52 -8.45 23.66
N ARG A 148 -18.38 -8.38 24.37
CA ARG A 148 -17.76 -7.10 24.75
C ARG A 148 -16.94 -6.48 23.62
N ASP A 149 -16.17 -7.31 22.93
CA ASP A 149 -15.21 -6.89 21.91
C ASP A 149 -15.00 -8.02 20.89
N PRO A 150 -15.06 -7.75 19.57
CA PRO A 150 -14.85 -8.76 18.54
C PRO A 150 -13.39 -9.25 18.44
N ARG A 151 -12.45 -8.71 19.21
CA ARG A 151 -11.01 -9.05 19.17
C ARG A 151 -10.76 -10.55 19.31
N ASP A 152 -11.34 -11.15 20.35
CA ASP A 152 -11.03 -12.50 20.80
C ASP A 152 -12.16 -13.49 20.51
N ASN A 153 -13.37 -12.99 20.24
CA ASN A 153 -14.56 -13.78 19.93
C ASN A 153 -15.38 -13.06 18.84
N PHE A 154 -15.45 -13.63 17.64
CA PHE A 154 -16.06 -12.99 16.47
C PHE A 154 -16.79 -14.01 15.59
N GLY A 155 -17.85 -13.55 14.93
CA GLY A 155 -18.58 -14.35 13.96
C GLY A 155 -19.52 -15.38 14.60
N PRO A 156 -19.98 -16.37 13.83
CA PRO A 156 -19.60 -16.64 12.45
C PRO A 156 -19.97 -15.50 11.49
N TYR A 157 -19.10 -15.22 10.52
CA TYR A 157 -19.28 -14.16 9.54
C TYR A 157 -18.96 -14.68 8.14
N LYS A 158 -19.97 -14.71 7.26
CA LYS A 158 -19.79 -15.12 5.86
C LYS A 158 -19.30 -13.94 5.04
N VAL A 159 -18.16 -14.10 4.38
CA VAL A 159 -17.57 -13.06 3.53
C VAL A 159 -18.43 -12.87 2.27
N PRO A 160 -18.94 -11.65 2.00
CA PRO A 160 -19.76 -11.40 0.82
C PRO A 160 -19.00 -11.64 -0.49
N LYS A 161 -19.75 -11.82 -1.59
CA LYS A 161 -19.18 -11.91 -2.94
C LYS A 161 -18.35 -10.66 -3.26
N GLY A 162 -17.18 -10.83 -3.88
CA GLY A 162 -16.26 -9.74 -4.23
C GLY A 162 -15.65 -9.04 -3.02
N HIS A 163 -15.64 -9.66 -1.84
CA HIS A 163 -15.05 -9.10 -0.64
C HIS A 163 -13.97 -10.01 -0.05
N LEU A 164 -13.14 -9.44 0.82
CA LEU A 164 -12.06 -10.09 1.54
C LEU A 164 -12.24 -9.87 3.04
N PHE A 165 -11.80 -10.82 3.86
CA PHE A 165 -11.66 -10.61 5.30
C PHE A 165 -10.19 -10.38 5.64
N MET A 166 -9.90 -9.25 6.26
CA MET A 166 -8.54 -8.76 6.49
C MET A 166 -8.23 -8.72 7.98
N MET A 167 -7.08 -9.23 8.39
CA MET A 167 -6.62 -9.20 9.78
C MET A 167 -5.16 -8.72 9.88
N GLY A 168 -4.85 -8.07 11.00
CA GLY A 168 -3.47 -7.71 11.33
C GLY A 168 -2.72 -8.90 11.92
N ASP A 169 -1.42 -8.97 11.68
CA ASP A 169 -0.57 -10.01 12.29
C ASP A 169 -0.39 -9.74 13.80
N ASN A 170 -0.44 -8.47 14.24
CA ASN A 170 -0.57 -8.12 15.66
C ASN A 170 -2.04 -8.18 16.08
N ARG A 171 -2.52 -9.39 16.39
CA ARG A 171 -3.94 -9.74 16.54
C ARG A 171 -4.64 -8.94 17.63
N ASP A 172 -3.92 -8.58 18.69
CA ASP A 172 -4.49 -7.84 19.82
C ASP A 172 -4.43 -6.31 19.63
N ASN A 173 -3.66 -5.82 18.66
CA ASN A 173 -3.44 -4.40 18.38
C ASN A 173 -3.65 -4.07 16.89
N SER A 174 -4.80 -4.45 16.36
CA SER A 174 -5.14 -4.24 14.96
C SER A 174 -6.60 -3.86 14.75
N ALA A 175 -6.82 -2.66 14.20
CA ALA A 175 -8.13 -2.23 13.69
C ALA A 175 -8.35 -2.82 12.29
N ASP A 176 -8.94 -4.01 12.24
CA ASP A 176 -9.14 -4.82 11.03
C ASP A 176 -10.59 -5.28 10.84
N SER A 177 -10.85 -6.24 9.95
CA SER A 177 -12.22 -6.62 9.54
C SER A 177 -13.13 -7.04 10.69
N ARG A 178 -12.57 -7.43 11.84
CA ARG A 178 -13.34 -7.66 13.09
C ARG A 178 -14.14 -6.44 13.53
N TYR A 179 -13.66 -5.24 13.22
CA TYR A 179 -14.24 -3.96 13.65
C TYR A 179 -14.98 -3.21 12.55
N TRP A 180 -14.55 -3.37 11.29
CA TRP A 180 -15.09 -2.63 10.15
C TRP A 180 -15.73 -3.48 9.05
N GLY A 181 -15.81 -4.79 9.23
CA GLY A 181 -16.43 -5.72 8.28
C GLY A 181 -15.49 -6.13 7.15
N SER A 182 -16.03 -6.73 6.10
CA SER A 182 -15.25 -7.18 4.95
C SER A 182 -14.77 -6.01 4.07
N LEU A 183 -13.66 -6.21 3.37
CA LEU A 183 -13.07 -5.29 2.41
C LEU A 183 -13.61 -5.55 1.01
N PRO A 184 -14.29 -4.59 0.36
CA PRO A 184 -14.63 -4.68 -1.06
C PRO A 184 -13.39 -4.77 -1.95
N ARG A 185 -13.42 -5.63 -2.95
CA ARG A 185 -12.29 -5.92 -3.86
C ARG A 185 -11.79 -4.71 -4.63
N GLU A 186 -12.68 -3.77 -4.96
CA GLU A 186 -12.37 -2.53 -5.68
C GLU A 186 -11.52 -1.54 -4.88
N LEU A 187 -11.42 -1.73 -3.55
CA LEU A 187 -10.58 -0.91 -2.69
C LEU A 187 -9.14 -1.43 -2.58
N VAL A 188 -8.85 -2.61 -3.14
CA VAL A 188 -7.52 -3.21 -3.16
C VAL A 188 -6.59 -2.41 -4.08
N LEU A 189 -5.42 -2.05 -3.58
CA LEU A 189 -4.41 -1.28 -4.30
C LEU A 189 -3.26 -2.15 -4.80
N GLY A 190 -2.91 -3.22 -4.08
CA GLY A 190 -1.82 -4.10 -4.48
C GLY A 190 -1.37 -5.07 -3.39
N LYS A 191 -0.37 -5.89 -3.71
CA LYS A 191 0.28 -6.82 -2.78
C LYS A 191 1.62 -6.25 -2.31
N ALA A 192 1.88 -6.24 -1.00
CA ALA A 192 3.20 -5.90 -0.50
C ALA A 192 4.24 -6.97 -0.91
N MET A 193 5.39 -6.57 -1.47
CA MET A 193 6.40 -7.50 -2.00
C MET A 193 7.71 -7.48 -1.22
N ILE A 194 8.32 -6.30 -1.06
CA ILE A 194 9.71 -6.17 -0.60
C ILE A 194 9.80 -5.00 0.38
N ILE A 195 10.54 -5.18 1.47
CA ILE A 195 10.99 -4.08 2.33
C ILE A 195 12.26 -3.49 1.70
N HIS A 196 12.16 -2.37 0.99
CA HIS A 196 13.34 -1.78 0.33
C HIS A 196 14.16 -0.88 1.25
N TRP A 197 13.53 -0.38 2.32
CA TRP A 197 14.19 0.42 3.34
C TRP A 197 13.56 0.18 4.70
N SER A 198 14.34 0.26 5.78
CA SER A 198 13.81 0.20 7.14
C SER A 198 14.59 1.10 8.07
N TRP A 199 13.87 2.01 8.71
CA TRP A 199 14.42 3.01 9.62
C TRP A 199 13.73 2.91 10.97
N SER A 200 14.47 2.61 12.03
CA SER A 200 13.89 2.58 13.36
C SER A 200 13.34 3.96 13.74
N PRO A 201 12.18 4.12 14.39
CA PRO A 201 11.78 5.41 14.99
C PRO A 201 12.58 5.72 16.25
N ASP A 202 12.84 7.00 16.56
CA ASP A 202 13.45 7.44 17.82
C ASP A 202 12.60 8.58 18.37
N PRO A 203 11.94 8.40 19.53
CA PRO A 203 11.21 9.46 20.20
C PRO A 203 12.09 10.66 20.60
N ASN A 204 13.39 10.45 20.79
CA ASN A 204 14.35 11.46 21.24
C ASN A 204 15.03 12.21 20.08
N ALA A 205 14.75 11.86 18.83
CA ALA A 205 15.32 12.56 17.68
C ALA A 205 14.88 14.04 17.68
N PRO A 206 15.77 14.99 17.30
CA PRO A 206 15.41 16.40 17.23
C PRO A 206 14.19 16.64 16.33
N ILE A 207 13.18 17.35 16.84
CA ILE A 207 11.94 17.61 16.10
C ILE A 207 12.10 18.88 15.28
N ILE A 208 11.81 18.78 13.97
CA ILE A 208 11.78 19.96 13.08
C ILE A 208 10.63 20.87 13.52
N THR A 209 10.96 22.09 13.92
CA THR A 209 10.00 23.04 14.48
C THR A 209 10.24 24.43 13.92
N ARG A 210 9.18 25.16 13.55
CA ARG A 210 9.29 26.53 13.02
C ARG A 210 9.89 27.56 13.99
N LYS A 211 9.94 27.22 15.28
CA LYS A 211 10.45 28.09 16.36
C LYS A 211 11.97 28.03 16.54
N ASP A 212 12.64 26.95 16.09
CA ASP A 212 14.09 26.80 16.19
C ASP A 212 14.68 26.77 14.78
N LEU A 213 15.40 27.84 14.41
CA LEU A 213 16.05 28.00 13.11
C LEU A 213 17.09 26.92 12.83
N LEU A 214 17.71 26.37 13.89
CA LEU A 214 18.70 25.31 13.80
C LEU A 214 18.08 23.92 13.84
N SER A 215 16.76 23.78 13.99
CA SER A 215 16.11 22.47 14.11
C SER A 215 16.32 21.58 12.89
N VAL A 216 16.35 22.15 11.68
CA VAL A 216 16.61 21.40 10.43
C VAL A 216 18.08 20.93 10.36
N PRO A 217 19.10 21.80 10.49
CA PRO A 217 20.50 21.35 10.56
C PRO A 217 20.77 20.34 11.67
N LYS A 218 20.22 20.56 12.88
CA LYS A 218 20.35 19.63 14.02
C LYS A 218 19.75 18.25 13.69
N ASN A 219 18.56 18.22 13.10
CA ASN A 219 17.91 16.97 12.69
C ASN A 219 18.70 16.24 11.60
N ILE A 220 19.21 16.97 10.59
CA ILE A 220 20.05 16.40 9.53
C ILE A 220 21.34 15.82 10.12
N GLY A 221 22.07 16.60 10.92
CA GLY A 221 23.31 16.14 11.57
C GLY A 221 23.07 14.92 12.45
N TYR A 222 21.99 14.93 13.23
CA TYR A 222 21.57 13.79 14.05
C TYR A 222 21.29 12.54 13.20
N ASN A 223 20.52 12.68 12.10
CA ASN A 223 20.18 11.56 11.22
C ASN A 223 21.41 11.00 10.50
N ILE A 224 22.36 11.84 10.08
CA ILE A 224 23.62 11.39 9.46
C ILE A 224 24.45 10.60 10.47
N LEU A 225 24.63 11.14 11.67
CA LEU A 225 25.41 10.49 12.73
C LEU A 225 24.82 9.13 13.12
N HIS A 226 23.49 9.05 13.24
CA HIS A 226 22.81 7.83 13.64
C HIS A 226 22.41 6.95 12.45
N PHE A 227 22.70 7.34 11.21
CA PHE A 227 22.30 6.57 10.03
C PHE A 227 22.70 5.08 10.13
N PRO A 228 23.94 4.71 10.49
CA PRO A 228 24.33 3.30 10.55
C PRO A 228 23.60 2.50 11.63
N THR A 229 23.20 3.14 12.73
CA THR A 229 22.54 2.47 13.87
C THR A 229 21.02 2.45 13.74
N ARG A 230 20.45 3.38 12.96
CA ARG A 230 19.00 3.55 12.78
C ARG A 230 18.46 2.73 11.62
N VAL A 231 19.28 2.48 10.60
CA VAL A 231 18.94 1.56 9.52
C VAL A 231 18.90 0.15 10.07
N ARG A 232 17.77 -0.53 9.87
CA ARG A 232 17.63 -1.96 10.21
C ARG A 232 18.15 -2.79 9.03
N TRP A 233 19.46 -2.94 8.95
CA TRP A 233 20.16 -3.59 7.82
C TRP A 233 19.64 -5.00 7.50
N ASN A 234 19.30 -5.77 8.53
CA ASN A 234 18.72 -7.11 8.41
C ASN A 234 17.33 -7.17 7.78
N ARG A 235 16.69 -6.01 7.53
CA ARG A 235 15.37 -5.90 6.90
C ARG A 235 15.43 -5.43 5.44
N LEU A 236 16.59 -4.97 4.98
CA LEU A 236 16.73 -4.44 3.62
C LEU A 236 16.57 -5.55 2.58
N LEU A 237 15.77 -5.27 1.56
CA LEU A 237 15.44 -6.17 0.44
C LEU A 237 14.76 -7.47 0.86
N ASN A 238 14.23 -7.55 2.09
CA ASN A 238 13.51 -8.74 2.55
C ASN A 238 12.20 -8.90 1.79
N ILE A 239 11.96 -10.12 1.29
CA ILE A 239 10.71 -10.50 0.66
C ILE A 239 9.65 -10.69 1.74
N ILE A 240 8.53 -10.02 1.56
CA ILE A 240 7.38 -10.07 2.45
C ILE A 240 6.59 -11.36 2.15
N ARG A 241 6.37 -12.17 3.18
CA ARG A 241 5.62 -13.44 3.10
C ARG A 241 4.38 -13.41 3.99
#